data_AF-A0ABD5PKW4-F1
#
_entry.id   AF-A0ABD5PKW4-F1
#
_cell.length_a   1.000
_cell.length_b   1.000
_cell.length_c   1.000
_cell.angle_alpha   90.00
_cell.angle_beta   90.00
_cell.angle_gamma   90.00
#
_symmetry.space_group_name_H-M   'P 1'
#
loop_
_entity.id
_entity.type
_entity.pdbx_description
1 polymer ?
#
loop_
_entity_poly.entity_id
_entity_poly.type
_entity_poly.pdbx_seq_one_letter_code
_entity_poly.pdbx_strand_id
1 'polypeptide(L)'
;MDGVGPPTLHGQICVVGASPGDVRASLERLEEVGVTAYDPKECWERGAVLKEAHGMALDGAYALATAAAVDGTLLVGTDDDFDRVEESVERFRNEPA
;
A
#
# COMPACT_ATOMS: atom_id res chain seq x y z
N MET A 1 3.37 17.17 5.29
CA MET A 1 3.82 15.88 4.76
C MET A 1 2.58 15.24 4.21
N ASP A 2 2.43 15.32 2.89
CA ASP A 2 1.23 14.87 2.21
C ASP A 2 1.46 13.41 1.81
N GLY A 3 0.61 12.51 2.29
CA GLY A 3 0.77 11.07 2.09
C GLY A 3 0.25 10.67 0.71
N VAL A 4 1.10 10.07 -0.11
CA VAL A 4 0.67 9.46 -1.38
C VAL A 4 0.47 7.96 -1.15
N GLY A 5 -0.76 7.48 -1.35
CA GLY A 5 -1.13 6.09 -1.19
C GLY A 5 -1.57 5.47 -2.53
N PRO A 6 -1.10 4.28 -2.91
CA PRO A 6 -1.75 3.54 -3.97
C PRO A 6 -3.23 3.29 -3.67
N PRO A 7 -4.08 3.24 -4.70
CA PRO A 7 -5.44 2.73 -4.57
C PRO A 7 -5.40 1.21 -4.33
N THR A 8 -4.24 0.57 -4.57
CA THR A 8 -3.87 -0.79 -4.17
C THR A 8 -3.30 -0.91 -2.76
N LEU A 9 -3.11 0.17 -1.97
CA LEU A 9 -2.97 0.07 -0.51
C LEU A 9 -4.32 -0.27 0.17
N HIS A 10 -5.28 -0.81 -0.58
CA HIS A 10 -6.40 -1.63 -0.12
C HIS A 10 -6.00 -3.09 0.13
N GLY A 11 -4.78 -3.34 0.62
CA GLY A 11 -4.40 -4.61 1.23
C GLY A 11 -5.21 -4.80 2.52
N GLN A 12 -6.49 -5.17 2.35
CA GLN A 12 -7.53 -5.38 3.35
C GLN A 12 -8.06 -4.14 4.09
N ILE A 13 -8.86 -3.32 3.39
CA ILE A 13 -10.17 -2.98 3.98
C ILE A 13 -11.16 -4.01 3.43
N CYS A 14 -11.25 -5.16 4.09
CA CYS A 14 -12.40 -6.04 3.94
C CYS A 14 -13.60 -5.35 4.60
N VAL A 15 -14.30 -4.47 3.87
CA VAL A 15 -15.59 -3.97 4.35
C VAL A 15 -16.64 -5.03 4.09
N VAL A 16 -16.72 -6.02 4.98
CA VAL A 16 -17.79 -7.02 4.95
C VAL A 16 -19.11 -6.27 5.25
N GLY A 17 -19.97 -6.16 4.24
CA GLY A 17 -21.31 -5.57 4.38
C GLY A 17 -21.44 -4.08 4.04
N ALA A 18 -20.43 -3.43 3.44
CA ALA A 18 -20.60 -2.07 2.92
C ALA A 18 -21.27 -2.04 1.55
N SER A 19 -22.09 -1.01 1.34
CA SER A 19 -22.52 -0.64 0.00
C SER A 19 -21.37 0.02 -0.77
N PRO A 20 -21.42 0.04 -2.11
CA PRO A 20 -20.49 0.83 -2.92
C PRO A 20 -20.45 2.32 -2.52
N GLY A 21 -21.55 2.86 -1.99
CA GLY A 21 -21.61 4.23 -1.46
C GLY A 21 -20.76 4.43 -0.21
N ASP A 22 -20.79 3.47 0.72
CA ASP A 22 -20.00 3.53 1.96
C ASP A 22 -18.50 3.43 1.69
N VAL A 23 -18.11 2.63 0.68
CA VAL A 23 -16.73 2.56 0.21
C VAL A 23 -16.30 3.90 -0.38
N ARG A 24 -17.11 4.50 -1.26
CA ARG A 24 -16.79 5.80 -1.87
C ARG A 24 -16.67 6.92 -0.83
N ALA A 25 -17.60 7.01 0.12
CA ALA A 25 -17.53 7.97 1.20
C ALA A 25 -16.28 7.78 2.08
N SER A 26 -15.77 6.55 2.18
CA SER A 26 -14.52 6.29 2.90
C SER A 26 -13.30 6.76 2.11
N LEU A 27 -13.30 6.64 0.78
CA LEU A 27 -12.25 7.21 -0.08
C LEU A 27 -12.25 8.74 -0.01
N GLU A 28 -13.43 9.37 -0.10
CA GLU A 28 -13.58 10.83 0.01
C GLU A 28 -13.02 11.34 1.36
N ARG A 29 -13.31 10.65 2.47
CA ARG A 29 -12.73 10.99 3.77
C ARG A 29 -11.21 10.84 3.84
N LEU A 30 -10.64 9.86 3.13
CA LEU A 30 -9.18 9.70 3.06
C LEU A 30 -8.56 10.88 2.30
N GLU A 31 -9.18 11.33 1.21
CA GLU A 31 -8.76 12.52 0.48
C GLU A 31 -8.85 13.79 1.34
N GLU A 32 -9.92 13.95 2.14
CA GLU A 32 -10.08 15.07 3.07
C GLU A 32 -8.98 15.17 4.14
N VAL A 33 -8.40 14.03 4.55
CA VAL A 33 -7.28 14.00 5.50
C VAL A 33 -5.91 14.00 4.81
N GLY A 34 -5.87 14.25 3.50
CA GLY A 34 -4.64 14.43 2.73
C GLY A 34 -4.04 13.15 2.15
N VAL A 35 -4.81 12.05 2.09
CA VAL A 35 -4.37 10.82 1.40
C VAL A 35 -4.72 10.93 -0.07
N THR A 36 -3.71 10.90 -0.93
CA THR A 36 -3.92 10.87 -2.38
C THR A 36 -4.01 9.44 -2.86
N ALA A 37 -5.06 9.11 -3.61
CA ALA A 37 -5.15 7.84 -4.34
C ALA A 37 -4.30 7.88 -5.62
N TYR A 38 -3.40 6.94 -5.78
CA TYR A 38 -2.65 6.71 -7.03
C TYR A 38 -3.54 5.94 -8.06
N ASP A 39 -3.05 5.55 -9.25
CA ASP A 39 -3.72 4.58 -10.14
C ASP A 39 -2.96 3.25 -10.07
N PRO A 40 -3.60 2.07 -9.82
CA PRO A 40 -2.81 0.87 -9.63
C PRO A 40 -2.25 0.31 -10.94
N LYS A 41 -2.79 0.73 -12.09
CA LYS A 41 -2.37 0.28 -13.43
C LYS A 41 -0.89 0.57 -13.67
N GLU A 42 -0.41 1.69 -13.17
CA GLU A 42 0.97 2.13 -13.32
C GLU A 42 1.96 1.25 -12.55
N CYS A 43 1.49 0.46 -11.59
CA CYS A 43 2.32 -0.37 -10.73
C CYS A 43 2.28 -1.87 -11.08
N TRP A 44 1.47 -2.31 -12.06
CA TRP A 44 1.25 -3.75 -12.28
C TRP A 44 2.51 -4.53 -12.62
N GLU A 45 3.26 -4.05 -13.60
CA GLU A 45 4.48 -4.73 -14.05
C GLU A 45 5.53 -4.76 -12.94
N ARG A 46 5.74 -3.62 -12.27
CA ARG A 46 6.71 -3.51 -11.18
C ARG A 46 6.32 -4.38 -9.98
N GLY A 47 5.04 -4.42 -9.61
CA GLY A 47 4.53 -5.27 -8.55
C GLY A 47 4.73 -6.75 -8.84
N ALA A 48 4.50 -7.19 -10.09
CA ALA A 48 4.75 -8.57 -10.49
C ALA A 48 6.23 -8.96 -10.37
N VAL A 49 7.14 -8.07 -10.78
CA VAL A 49 8.59 -8.28 -10.65
C VAL A 49 9.00 -8.37 -9.17
N LEU A 50 8.51 -7.46 -8.31
CA LEU A 50 8.83 -7.46 -6.88
C LEU A 50 8.31 -8.71 -6.19
N LYS A 51 7.09 -9.16 -6.54
CA LYS A 51 6.52 -10.41 -6.03
C LYS A 51 7.42 -11.60 -6.37
N GLU A 52 7.87 -11.70 -7.62
CA GLU A 52 8.72 -12.81 -8.07
C GLU A 52 10.09 -12.76 -7.41
N ALA A 53 10.72 -11.57 -7.35
CA ALA A 53 12.05 -11.38 -6.78
C ALA A 53 12.14 -11.65 -5.27
N HIS A 54 11.11 -11.26 -4.51
CA HIS A 54 11.14 -11.34 -3.04
C HIS A 54 10.26 -12.47 -2.46
N GLY A 55 9.43 -13.11 -3.28
CA GLY A 55 8.49 -14.13 -2.81
C GLY A 55 7.35 -13.60 -1.94
N MET A 56 7.17 -12.28 -1.88
CA MET A 56 6.20 -11.60 -1.01
C MET A 56 4.75 -11.71 -1.50
N ALA A 57 3.81 -11.34 -0.62
CA ALA A 57 2.42 -11.15 -0.98
C ALA A 57 2.24 -10.09 -2.08
N LEU A 58 1.20 -10.27 -2.91
CA LEU A 58 1.00 -9.42 -4.09
C LEU A 58 0.66 -7.97 -3.70
N ASP A 59 -0.15 -7.80 -2.67
CA ASP A 59 -0.50 -6.51 -2.07
C ASP A 59 0.73 -5.77 -1.52
N GLY A 60 1.62 -6.47 -0.82
CA GLY A 60 2.89 -5.90 -0.36
C GLY A 60 3.76 -5.44 -1.54
N ALA A 61 3.84 -6.25 -2.59
CA ALA A 61 4.55 -5.89 -3.82
C ALA A 61 3.96 -4.65 -4.52
N TYR A 62 2.64 -4.49 -4.53
CA TYR A 62 1.98 -3.29 -5.06
C TYR A 62 2.27 -2.04 -4.22
N ALA A 63 2.19 -2.18 -2.90
CA ALA A 63 2.44 -1.08 -1.99
C ALA A 63 3.88 -0.55 -2.18
N LEU A 64 4.85 -1.46 -2.29
CA LEU A 64 6.25 -1.12 -2.56
C LEU A 64 6.45 -0.54 -3.97
N ALA A 65 5.82 -1.11 -4.99
CA ALA A 65 5.87 -0.59 -6.36
C ALA A 65 5.35 0.85 -6.43
N THR A 66 4.34 1.18 -5.65
CA THR A 66 3.76 2.52 -5.64
C THR A 66 4.61 3.50 -4.86
N ALA A 67 5.12 3.11 -3.69
CA ALA A 67 6.07 3.93 -2.94
C ALA A 67 7.23 4.35 -3.85
N ALA A 68 7.78 3.42 -4.63
CA ALA A 68 8.82 3.73 -5.59
C ALA A 68 8.36 4.60 -6.79
N ALA A 69 7.10 4.50 -7.22
CA ALA A 69 6.57 5.31 -8.32
C ALA A 69 6.37 6.78 -7.92
N VAL A 70 6.10 7.03 -6.64
CA VAL A 70 5.83 8.36 -6.09
C VAL A 70 7.03 8.96 -5.36
N ASP A 71 8.20 8.32 -5.46
CA ASP A 71 9.42 8.66 -4.71
C ASP A 71 9.15 8.79 -3.18
N GLY A 72 8.32 7.88 -2.67
CA GLY A 72 7.87 7.83 -1.29
C GLY A 72 8.46 6.65 -0.51
N THR A 73 8.16 6.65 0.79
CA THR A 73 8.53 5.58 1.73
C THR A 73 7.31 4.75 2.09
N LEU A 74 7.38 3.44 1.93
CA LEU A 74 6.37 2.50 2.40
C LEU A 74 6.50 2.30 3.91
N LEU A 75 5.45 2.65 4.66
CA LEU A 75 5.39 2.37 6.09
C LEU A 75 4.85 0.96 6.33
N VAL A 76 5.65 0.12 7.00
CA VAL A 76 5.33 -1.28 7.27
C VAL A 76 5.20 -1.50 8.78
N GLY A 77 4.22 -2.33 9.17
CA GLY A 77 4.08 -2.78 10.54
C GLY A 77 5.02 -3.95 10.84
N THR A 78 4.44 -5.04 11.33
CA THR A 78 5.14 -6.29 11.69
C THR A 78 5.14 -7.32 10.57
N ASP A 79 4.96 -6.89 9.33
CA ASP A 79 4.95 -7.78 8.17
C ASP A 79 6.38 -8.19 7.81
N ASP A 80 6.65 -9.50 7.85
CA ASP A 80 7.96 -10.10 7.64
C ASP A 80 8.31 -10.28 6.16
N ASP A 81 7.33 -10.15 5.25
CA ASP A 81 7.56 -10.17 3.81
C ASP A 81 8.53 -9.04 3.36
N PHE A 82 8.66 -8.00 4.17
CA PHE A 82 9.53 -6.84 3.91
C PHE A 82 10.92 -6.95 4.54
N ASP A 83 11.24 -8.00 5.30
CA ASP A 83 12.55 -8.14 5.97
C ASP A 83 13.73 -8.20 5.00
N ARG A 84 13.48 -8.53 3.74
CA ARG A 84 14.49 -8.64 2.67
C ARG A 84 14.46 -7.49 1.68
N VAL A 85 13.73 -6.42 1.98
CA VAL A 85 13.61 -5.21 1.15
C VAL A 85 14.37 -4.09 1.84
N GLU A 86 15.48 -3.65 1.25
CA GLU A 86 16.35 -2.64 1.88
C GLU A 86 16.01 -1.20 1.48
N GLU A 87 15.28 -0.99 0.37
CA GLU A 87 14.99 0.35 -0.17
C GLU A 87 13.52 0.74 0.04
N SER A 88 13.29 2.02 0.38
CA SER A 88 11.97 2.65 0.45
C SER A 88 10.96 2.01 1.41
N VAL A 89 11.43 1.31 2.45
CA VAL A 89 10.60 0.74 3.52
C VAL A 89 11.03 1.28 4.88
N GLU A 90 10.06 1.72 5.69
CA GLU A 90 10.27 2.13 7.07
C GLU A 90 9.30 1.39 8.00
N ARG A 91 9.82 0.79 9.08
CA ARG A 91 8.99 0.11 10.07
C ARG A 91 8.47 1.09 11.11
N PHE A 92 7.15 1.22 11.25
CA PHE A 92 6.54 2.07 12.28
C PHE A 92 6.27 1.33 13.60
N ARG A 93 6.34 0.00 13.59
CA ARG A 93 6.32 -0.85 14.80
C ARG A 93 7.03 -2.17 14.54
N ASN A 94 7.66 -2.73 15.58
CA ASN A 94 8.37 -4.02 15.50
C ASN A 94 7.67 -5.13 16.29
N GLU A 95 6.70 -4.79 17.15
CA GLU A 95 6.00 -5.73 18.02
C GLU A 95 4.53 -5.90 17.56
N PRO A 96 3.95 -7.12 17.66
CA PRO A 96 2.54 -7.36 17.37
C PRO A 96 1.63 -6.53 18.28
N ALA A 97 0.40 -6.24 17.82
CA ALA A 97 -0.64 -5.58 18.62
C ALA A 97 -1.40 -6.55 19.53
#